data_AF-F2NTQ4-F1
#
_entry.id   AF-F2NTQ4-F1
#
_cell.length_a   1.000
_cell.length_b   1.000
_cell.length_c   1.000
_cell.angle_alpha   90.00
_cell.angle_beta   90.00
_cell.angle_gamma   90.00
#
_symmetry.space_group_name_H-M   'P 1'
#
loop_
_entity.id
_entity.type
_entity.pdbx_description
1 polymer ?
#
loop_
_entity_poly.entity_id
_entity_poly.type
_entity_poly.pdbx_seq_one_letter_code
_entity_poly.pdbx_strand_id
1 'polypeptide(L)'
;MKKKSLVAFIVFMFFAVTGIFAEEGPIKKHGWYWPNGITLKGQLFFDIANSYKEQDGWALVDGRKLHYWLYDSYTYHDGNDRNIFNKYIPFWVESMGYVIDFDNIKKYNPSQKVASSVKALMNQRNCDVSVALVTDDWRAGNHYVVINSYSRAKQIYITTIMPLIQ
;
A
#
# COMPACT_ATOMS: atom_id res chain seq x y z
N MET A 1 45.84 -9.79 -10.09
CA MET A 1 44.60 -10.50 -9.70
C MET A 1 44.09 -11.31 -10.89
N LYS A 2 43.93 -12.62 -10.72
CA LYS A 2 43.61 -13.57 -11.80
C LYS A 2 42.23 -13.25 -12.39
N LYS A 3 42.09 -13.20 -13.73
CA LYS A 3 40.84 -12.89 -14.47
C LYS A 3 39.58 -13.60 -13.92
N LYS A 4 39.74 -14.78 -13.32
CA LYS A 4 38.67 -15.56 -12.65
C LYS A 4 38.00 -14.83 -11.47
N SER A 5 38.74 -13.98 -10.74
CA SER A 5 38.22 -13.24 -9.58
C SER A 5 37.39 -12.01 -9.98
N LEU A 6 37.64 -11.42 -11.15
CA LEU A 6 36.88 -10.29 -11.66
C LEU A 6 35.50 -10.74 -12.18
N VAL A 7 35.44 -11.89 -12.86
CA VAL A 7 34.19 -12.46 -13.36
C VAL A 7 33.26 -12.86 -12.21
N ALA A 8 33.80 -13.48 -11.15
CA ALA A 8 33.01 -13.81 -9.95
C ALA A 8 32.43 -12.57 -9.26
N PHE A 9 33.19 -11.47 -9.20
CA PHE A 9 32.75 -10.21 -8.59
C PHE A 9 31.67 -9.50 -9.43
N ILE A 10 31.80 -9.52 -10.76
CA ILE A 10 30.80 -8.96 -11.68
C ILE A 10 29.50 -9.76 -11.64
N VAL A 11 29.58 -11.09 -11.60
CA VAL A 11 28.39 -11.95 -11.46
C VAL A 11 27.71 -11.73 -10.10
N PHE A 12 28.48 -11.60 -9.02
CA PHE A 12 27.93 -11.30 -7.69
C PHE A 12 27.27 -9.90 -7.61
N MET A 13 27.84 -8.88 -8.25
CA MET A 13 27.19 -7.58 -8.41
C MET A 13 25.93 -7.67 -9.28
N PHE A 14 25.94 -8.46 -10.35
CA PHE A 14 24.75 -8.62 -11.19
C PHE A 14 23.60 -9.28 -10.41
N PHE A 15 23.88 -10.33 -9.61
CA PHE A 15 22.87 -10.94 -8.74
C PHE A 15 22.46 -10.04 -7.56
N ALA A 16 23.38 -9.25 -7.00
CA ALA A 16 23.07 -8.29 -5.94
C ALA A 16 22.23 -7.11 -6.46
N VAL A 17 22.32 -6.76 -7.75
CA VAL A 17 21.51 -5.69 -8.36
C VAL A 17 20.18 -6.22 -8.89
N THR A 18 20.10 -7.47 -9.37
CA THR A 18 18.84 -8.06 -9.83
C THR A 18 17.97 -8.59 -8.68
N GLY A 19 18.55 -8.84 -7.50
CA GLY A 19 17.83 -9.32 -6.30
C GLY A 19 17.13 -8.25 -5.47
N ILE A 20 17.24 -6.96 -5.83
CA ILE A 20 16.61 -5.84 -5.10
C ILE A 20 15.34 -5.34 -5.80
N PHE A 21 14.99 -5.88 -6.97
CA PHE A 21 13.82 -5.46 -7.75
C PHE A 21 12.83 -6.61 -7.99
N ALA A 22 12.28 -7.12 -6.90
CA ALA A 22 10.93 -7.70 -6.85
C ALA A 22 10.21 -6.90 -5.74
N GLU A 23 8.95 -6.47 -5.83
CA GLU A 23 7.89 -6.89 -6.75
C GLU A 23 6.67 -5.96 -6.66
N GLU A 24 6.79 -4.80 -6.00
CA GLU A 24 5.64 -3.95 -5.73
C GLU A 24 5.75 -2.69 -6.59
N GLY A 25 5.25 -2.79 -7.82
CA GLY A 25 5.02 -1.59 -8.62
C GLY A 25 4.17 -0.60 -7.82
N PRO A 26 4.43 0.71 -7.88
CA PRO A 26 3.55 1.67 -7.21
C PRO A 26 2.12 1.43 -7.71
N ILE A 27 1.11 1.55 -6.85
CA ILE A 27 -0.30 1.46 -7.27
C ILE A 27 -0.55 2.40 -8.46
N LYS A 28 0.08 3.58 -8.46
CA LYS A 28 0.16 4.50 -9.61
C LYS A 28 0.54 3.88 -10.96
N LYS A 29 1.37 2.84 -11.03
CA LYS A 29 1.76 2.16 -12.29
C LYS A 29 0.61 1.29 -12.85
N HIS A 30 -0.30 0.85 -11.98
CA HIS A 30 -1.61 0.28 -12.33
C HIS A 30 -2.71 1.34 -12.19
N GLY A 31 -2.32 2.62 -12.13
CA GLY A 31 -3.11 3.75 -11.69
C GLY A 31 -4.40 3.88 -12.49
N TRP A 32 -5.50 3.86 -11.76
CA TRP A 32 -6.82 4.01 -12.34
C TRP A 32 -7.00 5.43 -12.87
N TYR A 33 -7.72 5.54 -13.99
CA TYR A 33 -7.98 6.82 -14.63
C TYR A 33 -9.47 7.05 -14.81
N TRP A 34 -9.88 8.32 -14.79
CA TRP A 34 -11.17 8.78 -15.28
C TRP A 34 -11.03 9.14 -16.76
N PRO A 35 -11.66 8.39 -17.69
CA PRO A 35 -11.50 8.64 -19.13
C PRO A 35 -11.87 10.06 -19.55
N ASN A 36 -12.88 10.63 -18.91
CA ASN A 36 -13.39 11.98 -19.18
C ASN A 36 -12.92 13.00 -18.13
N GLY A 37 -12.01 12.61 -17.24
CA GLY A 37 -11.67 13.36 -16.04
C GLY A 37 -12.82 13.47 -15.03
N ILE A 38 -12.51 13.95 -13.84
CA ILE A 38 -13.47 14.34 -12.81
C ILE A 38 -13.03 15.66 -12.19
N THR A 39 -13.96 16.57 -11.92
CA THR A 39 -13.68 17.79 -11.19
C THR A 39 -14.02 17.59 -9.71
N LEU A 40 -13.02 17.69 -8.85
CA LEU A 40 -13.16 17.60 -7.39
C LEU A 40 -12.63 18.89 -6.77
N LYS A 41 -13.49 19.56 -5.98
CA LYS A 41 -13.17 20.87 -5.35
C LYS A 41 -12.52 21.88 -6.29
N GLY A 42 -13.01 21.96 -7.54
CA GLY A 42 -12.54 22.90 -8.56
C GLY A 42 -11.29 22.48 -9.32
N GLN A 43 -10.72 21.31 -9.05
CA GLN A 43 -9.55 20.78 -9.77
C GLN A 43 -9.93 19.56 -10.61
N LEU A 44 -9.48 19.55 -11.87
CA LEU A 44 -9.69 18.44 -12.80
C LEU A 44 -8.63 17.35 -12.57
N PHE A 45 -9.08 16.12 -12.38
CA PHE A 45 -8.23 14.94 -12.24
C PHE A 45 -8.55 13.92 -13.32
N PHE A 46 -7.50 13.39 -13.96
CA PHE A 46 -7.59 12.22 -14.82
C PHE A 46 -7.08 10.97 -14.11
N ASP A 47 -6.11 11.13 -13.21
CA ASP A 47 -5.50 10.04 -12.44
C ASP A 47 -6.11 10.02 -11.03
N ILE A 48 -6.63 8.86 -10.65
CA ILE A 48 -7.25 8.62 -9.34
C ILE A 48 -6.22 8.74 -8.22
N ALA A 49 -5.01 8.22 -8.40
CA ALA A 49 -3.94 8.32 -7.40
C ALA A 49 -3.61 9.79 -7.10
N ASN A 50 -3.60 10.64 -8.13
CA ASN A 50 -3.40 12.09 -7.94
C ASN A 50 -4.55 12.74 -7.17
N SER A 51 -5.80 12.32 -7.40
CA SER A 51 -6.96 12.85 -6.64
C SER A 51 -6.97 12.46 -5.16
N TYR A 52 -6.30 11.37 -4.80
CA TYR A 52 -6.11 10.94 -3.42
C TYR A 52 -4.72 11.32 -2.88
N LYS A 53 -3.94 12.09 -3.66
CA LYS A 53 -2.57 12.50 -3.35
C LYS A 53 -1.73 11.32 -2.84
N GLU A 54 -1.73 10.23 -3.61
CA GLU A 54 -0.96 9.03 -3.31
C GLU A 54 0.51 9.39 -3.08
N GLN A 55 1.07 8.83 -2.00
CA GLN A 55 2.46 8.93 -1.60
C GLN A 55 2.94 7.55 -1.15
N ASP A 56 4.24 7.38 -1.00
CA ASP A 56 4.86 6.17 -0.45
C ASP A 56 5.68 6.45 0.82
N GLY A 57 5.92 5.38 1.57
CA GLY A 57 6.75 5.41 2.76
C GLY A 57 7.05 4.04 3.32
N TRP A 58 7.93 4.00 4.30
CA TRP A 58 8.34 2.76 4.96
C TRP A 58 8.20 2.91 6.47
N ALA A 59 7.70 1.88 7.14
CA ALA A 59 7.63 1.84 8.60
C ALA A 59 8.12 0.49 9.13
N LEU A 60 8.71 0.52 10.33
CA LEU A 60 9.12 -0.68 11.05
C LEU A 60 7.94 -1.19 11.89
N VAL A 61 7.46 -2.39 11.61
CA VAL A 61 6.34 -3.05 12.32
C VAL A 61 6.80 -4.44 12.74
N ASP A 62 6.77 -4.73 14.05
CA ASP A 62 7.20 -6.01 14.62
C ASP A 62 8.59 -6.47 14.14
N GLY A 63 9.52 -5.52 14.02
CA GLY A 63 10.90 -5.77 13.57
C GLY A 63 11.05 -5.93 12.05
N ARG A 64 9.98 -5.78 11.27
CA ARG A 64 9.97 -5.87 9.80
C ARG A 64 9.81 -4.50 9.16
N LYS A 65 10.58 -4.22 8.11
CA LYS A 65 10.43 -3.00 7.31
C LYS A 65 9.33 -3.25 6.27
N LEU A 66 8.18 -2.59 6.42
CA LEU A 66 7.04 -2.70 5.51
C LEU A 66 6.90 -1.44 4.68
N HIS A 67 6.59 -1.62 3.40
CA HIS A 67 6.24 -0.55 2.47
C HIS A 67 4.77 -0.17 2.64
N TYR A 68 4.47 1.13 2.54
CA TYR A 68 3.11 1.65 2.63
C TYR A 68 2.81 2.61 1.48
N TRP A 69 1.68 2.39 0.83
CA TRP A 69 0.99 3.40 0.03
C TRP A 69 0.10 4.24 0.95
N LEU A 70 0.14 5.55 0.76
CA LEU A 70 -0.42 6.54 1.66
C LEU A 70 -1.35 7.46 0.88
N TYR A 71 -2.56 7.70 1.39
CA TYR A 71 -3.57 8.49 0.71
C TYR A 71 -4.19 9.56 1.62
N ASP A 72 -4.41 10.73 1.05
CA ASP A 72 -5.16 11.84 1.63
C ASP A 72 -6.57 11.83 1.04
N SER A 73 -7.50 11.18 1.76
CA SER A 73 -8.90 11.09 1.34
C SER A 73 -9.69 12.35 1.69
N TYR A 74 -9.15 13.27 2.50
CA TYR A 74 -9.85 14.48 2.91
C TYR A 74 -9.72 15.63 1.92
N THR A 75 -8.55 15.84 1.31
CA THR A 75 -8.32 17.03 0.48
C THR A 75 -9.36 17.15 -0.62
N TYR A 76 -9.62 16.11 -1.41
CA TYR A 76 -10.55 16.18 -2.54
C TYR A 76 -11.80 15.29 -2.39
N HIS A 77 -11.80 14.34 -1.46
CA HIS A 77 -12.87 13.34 -1.31
C HIS A 77 -13.58 13.39 0.05
N ASP A 78 -13.35 14.43 0.85
CA ASP A 78 -14.05 14.68 2.13
C ASP A 78 -13.99 13.52 3.14
N GLY A 79 -12.89 12.76 3.12
CA GLY A 79 -12.67 11.61 4.00
C GLY A 79 -13.23 10.30 3.43
N ASN A 80 -13.68 10.29 2.17
CA ASN A 80 -14.24 9.11 1.52
C ASN A 80 -13.16 8.23 0.92
N ASP A 81 -12.75 7.22 1.69
CA ASP A 81 -11.82 6.17 1.31
C ASP A 81 -12.49 4.92 0.71
N ARG A 82 -13.82 4.94 0.52
CA ARG A 82 -14.60 3.77 0.09
C ARG A 82 -14.10 3.18 -1.23
N ASN A 83 -13.69 4.04 -2.17
CA ASN A 83 -13.21 3.57 -3.48
C ASN A 83 -11.80 2.96 -3.38
N ILE A 84 -10.94 3.48 -2.50
CA ILE A 84 -9.63 2.89 -2.19
C ILE A 84 -9.85 1.44 -1.74
N PHE A 85 -10.75 1.24 -0.78
CA PHE A 85 -11.05 -0.06 -0.20
C PHE A 85 -11.79 -1.02 -1.13
N ASN A 86 -12.88 -0.60 -1.79
CA ASN A 86 -13.80 -1.53 -2.47
C ASN A 86 -13.49 -1.76 -3.96
N LYS A 87 -12.63 -0.94 -4.56
CA LYS A 87 -12.41 -0.98 -6.01
C LYS A 87 -10.94 -1.06 -6.33
N TYR A 88 -10.18 -0.13 -5.78
CA TYR A 88 -8.81 0.12 -6.18
C TYR A 88 -7.86 -0.94 -5.61
N ILE A 89 -7.83 -1.11 -4.29
CA ILE A 89 -7.00 -2.16 -3.70
C ILE A 89 -7.35 -3.56 -4.25
N PRO A 90 -8.64 -3.95 -4.36
CA PRO A 90 -8.99 -5.23 -4.95
C PRO A 90 -8.42 -5.44 -6.37
N PHE A 91 -8.63 -4.47 -7.26
CA PHE A 91 -8.11 -4.55 -8.62
C PHE A 91 -6.58 -4.63 -8.66
N TRP A 92 -5.90 -3.89 -7.80
CA TRP A 92 -4.44 -3.90 -7.72
C TRP A 92 -3.91 -5.28 -7.32
N VAL A 93 -4.47 -5.91 -6.27
CA VAL A 93 -4.02 -7.25 -5.85
C VAL A 93 -4.37 -8.34 -6.85
N GLU A 94 -5.54 -8.25 -7.49
CA GLU A 94 -5.94 -9.15 -8.57
C GLU A 94 -4.99 -9.02 -9.78
N SER A 95 -4.53 -7.81 -10.11
CA SER A 95 -3.57 -7.60 -11.19
C SER A 95 -2.19 -8.23 -10.93
N MET A 96 -1.89 -8.54 -9.67
CA MET A 96 -0.69 -9.28 -9.26
C MET A 96 -0.91 -10.80 -9.20
N GLY A 97 -2.12 -11.28 -9.55
CA GLY A 97 -2.47 -12.71 -9.57
C GLY A 97 -3.10 -13.23 -8.28
N TYR A 98 -3.36 -12.38 -7.29
CA TYR A 98 -4.05 -12.81 -6.07
C TYR A 98 -5.56 -12.89 -6.24
N VAL A 99 -6.19 -13.82 -5.53
CA VAL A 99 -7.63 -13.85 -5.27
C VAL A 99 -7.88 -13.38 -3.84
N ILE A 100 -8.81 -12.46 -3.66
CA ILE A 100 -9.19 -11.96 -2.33
C ILE A 100 -10.16 -12.95 -1.69
N ASP A 101 -9.84 -13.39 -0.48
CA ASP A 101 -10.74 -14.18 0.34
C ASP A 101 -11.75 -13.25 1.03
N PHE A 102 -12.80 -12.90 0.29
CA PHE A 102 -13.85 -11.99 0.75
C PHE A 102 -14.58 -12.51 2.00
N ASP A 103 -14.65 -13.84 2.19
CA ASP A 103 -15.32 -14.46 3.33
C ASP A 103 -14.54 -14.26 4.65
N ASN A 104 -13.22 -14.03 4.57
CA ASN A 104 -12.34 -13.91 5.73
C ASN A 104 -11.78 -12.49 5.96
N ILE A 105 -12.38 -11.46 5.36
CA ILE A 105 -12.00 -10.06 5.62
C ILE A 105 -12.24 -9.70 7.09
N LYS A 106 -11.19 -9.21 7.76
CA LYS A 106 -11.26 -8.78 9.16
C LYS A 106 -11.30 -7.28 9.25
N LYS A 107 -12.27 -6.73 9.96
CA LYS A 107 -12.41 -5.29 10.20
C LYS A 107 -12.41 -4.98 11.70
N TYR A 108 -11.54 -4.06 12.10
CA TYR A 108 -11.41 -3.57 13.48
C TYR A 108 -11.78 -2.09 13.52
N ASN A 109 -12.86 -1.76 14.23
CA ASN A 109 -13.37 -0.39 14.34
C ASN A 109 -13.96 -0.15 15.75
N PRO A 110 -13.27 0.56 16.66
CA PRO A 110 -11.94 1.15 16.47
C PRO A 110 -10.82 0.09 16.48
N SER A 111 -9.73 0.36 15.78
CA SER A 111 -8.51 -0.43 15.84
C SER A 111 -7.55 0.13 16.89
N GLN A 112 -7.20 -0.69 17.88
CA GLN A 112 -6.15 -0.38 18.86
C GLN A 112 -4.76 -0.84 18.39
N LYS A 113 -4.68 -1.56 17.26
CA LYS A 113 -3.50 -2.32 16.84
C LYS A 113 -2.67 -1.65 15.74
N VAL A 114 -3.02 -0.43 15.31
CA VAL A 114 -2.18 0.31 14.35
C VAL A 114 -0.86 0.68 15.04
N ALA A 115 0.25 0.19 14.49
CA ALA A 115 1.59 0.41 15.03
C ALA A 115 1.94 1.91 15.09
N SER A 116 2.64 2.33 16.14
CA SER A 116 3.01 3.74 16.34
C SER A 116 3.88 4.31 15.21
N SER A 117 4.73 3.47 14.60
CA SER A 117 5.53 3.83 13.43
C SER A 117 4.67 4.16 12.20
N VAL A 118 3.59 3.41 11.97
CA VAL A 118 2.63 3.66 10.89
C VAL A 118 1.85 4.95 11.16
N LYS A 119 1.39 5.17 12.40
CA LYS A 119 0.73 6.43 12.80
C LYS A 119 1.64 7.64 12.57
N ALA A 120 2.92 7.52 12.96
CA ALA A 120 3.91 8.58 12.77
C ALA A 120 4.18 8.85 11.29
N LEU A 121 4.30 7.81 10.46
CA LEU A 121 4.45 7.93 9.01
C LEU A 121 3.24 8.65 8.38
N MET A 122 2.02 8.23 8.74
CA MET A 122 0.79 8.84 8.23
C MET A 122 0.71 10.33 8.60
N ASN A 123 1.04 10.66 9.84
CA ASN A 123 1.08 12.05 10.31
C ASN A 123 2.15 12.88 9.58
N GLN A 124 3.37 12.33 9.41
CA GLN A 124 4.47 13.01 8.71
C GLN A 124 4.13 13.31 7.24
N ARG A 125 3.37 12.41 6.58
CA ARG A 125 2.95 12.54 5.19
C ARG A 125 1.61 13.25 5.00
N ASN A 126 1.01 13.71 6.11
CA ASN A 126 -0.30 14.36 6.14
C ASN A 126 -1.37 13.55 5.38
N CYS A 127 -1.44 12.25 5.66
CA CYS A 127 -2.38 11.32 5.03
C CYS A 127 -3.23 10.64 6.11
N ASP A 128 -4.37 10.08 5.70
CA ASP A 128 -5.35 9.45 6.59
C ASP A 128 -5.62 7.99 6.25
N VAL A 129 -5.16 7.51 5.11
CA VAL A 129 -5.19 6.08 4.76
C VAL A 129 -3.78 5.58 4.54
N SER A 130 -3.47 4.39 5.06
CA SER A 130 -2.26 3.64 4.74
C SER A 130 -2.62 2.23 4.28
N VAL A 131 -1.91 1.72 3.30
CA VAL A 131 -2.11 0.41 2.68
C VAL A 131 -0.76 -0.28 2.61
N ALA A 132 -0.68 -1.54 3.04
CA ALA A 132 0.50 -2.38 2.83
C ALA A 132 0.08 -3.77 2.37
N LEU A 133 0.79 -4.30 1.39
CA LEU A 133 0.77 -5.72 1.06
C LEU A 133 1.80 -6.41 1.95
N VAL A 134 1.42 -7.54 2.53
CA VAL A 134 2.28 -8.34 3.39
C VAL A 134 2.32 -9.75 2.81
N THR A 135 3.47 -10.12 2.25
CA THR A 135 3.73 -11.43 1.63
C THR A 135 4.68 -12.30 2.45
N ASP A 136 5.37 -11.72 3.44
CA ASP A 136 6.45 -12.38 4.18
C ASP A 136 6.06 -12.82 5.61
N ASP A 137 4.77 -12.77 5.96
CA ASP A 137 4.30 -13.09 7.30
C ASP A 137 4.10 -14.59 7.51
N TRP A 138 5.18 -15.27 7.88
CA TRP A 138 5.17 -16.70 8.19
C TRP A 138 4.17 -17.11 9.30
N ARG A 139 3.71 -16.16 10.14
CA ARG A 139 2.74 -16.45 11.21
C ARG A 139 1.30 -16.40 10.72
N ALA A 140 1.02 -15.59 9.71
CA ALA A 140 -0.31 -15.41 9.16
C ALA A 140 -0.73 -16.57 8.25
N GLY A 141 0.23 -17.35 7.76
CA GLY A 141 0.00 -18.52 6.90
C GLY A 141 -0.36 -18.18 5.45
N ASN A 142 -0.91 -16.99 5.20
CA ASN A 142 -1.30 -16.46 3.88
C ASN A 142 -0.83 -15.01 3.73
N HIS A 143 -0.71 -14.54 2.47
CA HIS A 143 -0.49 -13.14 2.15
C HIS A 143 -1.74 -12.31 2.48
N TYR A 144 -1.58 -11.03 2.77
CA TYR A 144 -2.72 -10.16 3.04
C TYR A 144 -2.42 -8.69 2.73
N VAL A 145 -3.47 -7.92 2.45
CA VAL A 145 -3.39 -6.45 2.48
C VAL A 145 -3.93 -5.95 3.80
N VAL A 146 -3.19 -5.04 4.44
CA VAL A 146 -3.65 -4.28 5.60
C VAL A 146 -3.90 -2.83 5.20
N ILE A 147 -5.08 -2.32 5.58
CA ILE A 147 -5.55 -0.97 5.30
C ILE A 147 -5.86 -0.32 6.63
N ASN A 148 -5.23 0.81 6.93
CA ASN A 148 -5.56 1.62 8.10
C ASN A 148 -6.10 2.96 7.66
N SER A 149 -7.32 3.29 8.08
CA SER A 149 -7.97 4.56 7.83
C SER A 149 -8.17 5.33 9.14
N TYR A 150 -7.81 6.60 9.16
CA TYR A 150 -7.98 7.49 10.31
C TYR A 150 -9.18 8.42 10.09
N SER A 151 -10.23 8.22 10.88
CA SER A 151 -11.40 9.11 10.86
C SER A 151 -11.12 10.36 11.68
N ARG A 152 -10.95 11.51 11.03
CA ARG A 152 -10.74 12.80 11.72
C ARG A 152 -11.95 13.20 12.56
N ALA A 153 -13.17 12.91 12.09
CA ALA A 153 -14.39 13.25 12.82
C ALA A 153 -14.52 12.46 14.14
N LYS A 154 -14.12 11.19 14.13
CA LYS A 154 -14.24 10.28 15.29
C LYS A 154 -12.94 10.18 16.10
N GLN A 155 -11.83 10.68 15.58
CA GLN A 155 -10.49 10.57 16.16
C GLN A 155 -10.06 9.11 16.41
N ILE A 156 -10.46 8.19 15.53
CA ILE A 156 -10.17 6.76 15.65
C ILE A 156 -9.52 6.21 14.38
N TYR A 157 -8.73 5.14 14.56
CA TYR A 157 -8.28 4.30 13.46
C TYR A 157 -9.27 3.16 13.20
N ILE A 158 -9.41 2.79 11.94
CA ILE A 158 -10.10 1.61 11.45
C ILE A 158 -9.07 0.79 10.70
N THR A 159 -8.94 -0.49 11.03
CA THR A 159 -8.05 -1.41 10.30
C THR A 159 -8.89 -2.44 9.57
N THR A 160 -8.64 -2.63 8.29
CA THR A 160 -9.16 -3.78 7.54
C THR A 160 -8.01 -4.64 7.06
N ILE A 161 -8.14 -5.95 7.20
CA ILE A 161 -7.20 -6.95 6.70
C ILE A 161 -7.95 -7.78 5.66
N MET A 162 -7.42 -7.80 4.43
CA MET A 162 -7.90 -8.60 3.33
C MET A 162 -6.95 -9.79 3.12
N PRO A 163 -7.31 -11.01 3.52
CA PRO A 163 -6.51 -12.18 3.19
C PRO A 163 -6.49 -12.43 1.68
N LEU A 164 -5.35 -12.89 1.19
CA LEU A 164 -5.11 -13.18 -0.22
C LEU A 164 -4.76 -14.65 -0.39
N ILE A 165 -5.19 -15.22 -1.51
CA ILE A 165 -4.89 -16.56 -1.99
C ILE A 165 -4.14 -16.42 -3.31
N GLN A 166 -3.12 -17.25 -3.53
CA GLN A 166 -2.34 -17.29 -4.76
C GLN A 166 -2.58 -18.59 -5.50
#